data_AF-A0A941YWY7-F1
#
_entry.id   AF-A0A941YWY7-F1
#
_cell.length_a   1.000
_cell.length_b   1.000
_cell.length_c   1.000
_cell.angle_alpha   90.00
_cell.angle_beta   90.00
_cell.angle_gamma   90.00
#
_symmetry.space_group_name_H-M   'P 1'
#
loop_
_entity.id
_entity.type
_entity.pdbx_description
1 polymer ?
#
loop_
_entity_poly.entity_id
_entity_poly.type
_entity_poly.pdbx_seq_one_letter_code
_entity_poly.pdbx_strand_id
1 'polypeptide(L)'
;MGHAVPRGAIGLAINPVRARSQDQLHIHIACLGRGVHAALAAGVPALAPGWGTLTIEGRPYRATRILGSELDGHNPIRMLADALVPGTDLARFTLLVAGMDFAEGPGWTVLAAADAPGAERLLDPGCALAGAP
;
A
#
# COMPACT_ATOMS: atom_id res chain seq x y z
N MET A 1 21.27 -0.19 -0.73
CA MET A 1 21.54 -1.42 -1.52
C MET A 1 22.34 -1.05 -2.77
N GLY A 2 23.19 -1.93 -3.27
CA GLY A 2 24.04 -1.70 -4.45
C GLY A 2 23.54 -2.40 -5.72
N HIS A 3 22.27 -2.80 -5.76
CA HIS A 3 21.64 -3.54 -6.86
C HIS A 3 20.19 -3.09 -7.04
N ALA A 4 19.55 -3.52 -8.13
CA ALA A 4 18.14 -3.29 -8.38
C ALA A 4 17.27 -3.96 -7.30
N VAL A 5 16.24 -3.26 -6.83
CA VAL A 5 15.25 -3.79 -5.89
C VAL A 5 14.05 -4.29 -6.69
N PRO A 6 13.55 -5.52 -6.45
CA PRO A 6 12.37 -6.02 -7.14
C PRO A 6 11.15 -5.12 -6.90
N ARG A 7 10.34 -4.88 -7.95
CA ARG A 7 9.10 -4.09 -7.86
C ARG A 7 8.18 -4.59 -6.76
N GLY A 8 7.95 -5.90 -6.71
CA GLY A 8 7.12 -6.57 -5.71
C GLY A 8 7.58 -6.36 -4.27
N ALA A 9 8.84 -5.95 -4.07
CA ALA A 9 9.36 -5.69 -2.74
C ALA A 9 9.03 -4.28 -2.24
N ILE A 10 8.72 -3.29 -3.10
CA ILE A 10 8.61 -1.87 -2.72
C ILE A 10 7.21 -1.50 -2.22
N GLY A 11 7.16 -0.72 -1.15
CA GLY A 11 5.96 -0.07 -0.63
C GLY A 11 6.14 1.42 -0.36
N LEU A 12 5.07 2.19 -0.57
CA LEU A 12 4.94 3.61 -0.26
C LEU A 12 3.84 3.77 0.79
N ALA A 13 4.17 4.33 1.95
CA ALA A 13 3.28 4.42 3.09
C ALA A 13 3.02 5.87 3.52
N ILE A 14 1.76 6.19 3.80
CA ILE A 14 1.33 7.44 4.40
C ILE A 14 0.65 7.12 5.73
N ASN A 15 1.17 7.72 6.80
CA ASN A 15 0.64 7.57 8.15
C ASN A 15 -0.53 8.55 8.40
N PRO A 16 -1.55 8.13 9.16
CA PRO A 16 -2.59 9.04 9.63
C PRO A 16 -2.00 10.05 10.62
N VAL A 17 -2.70 11.17 10.86
CA VAL A 17 -2.26 12.26 11.75
C VAL A 17 -1.84 11.74 13.14
N ARG A 18 -2.59 10.80 13.72
CA ARG A 18 -2.30 10.28 15.06
C ARG A 18 -1.07 9.36 15.14
N ALA A 19 -0.49 8.99 14.00
CA ALA A 19 0.64 8.07 13.92
C ALA A 19 1.86 8.70 13.20
N ARG A 20 1.94 10.03 13.16
CA ARG A 20 3.09 10.77 12.64
C ARG A 20 3.51 11.88 13.59
N SER A 21 4.79 12.24 13.56
CA SER A 21 5.35 13.34 14.37
C SER A 21 5.57 14.63 13.59
N GLN A 22 5.80 14.54 12.27
CA GLN A 22 5.86 15.72 11.39
C GLN A 22 4.47 16.06 10.84
N ASP A 23 4.14 17.36 10.80
CA ASP A 23 2.89 17.86 10.23
C ASP A 23 3.04 18.43 8.81
N GLN A 24 3.92 17.79 8.04
CA GLN A 24 4.02 17.97 6.59
C GLN A 24 3.75 16.62 5.92
N LEU A 25 3.12 16.63 4.75
CA LEU A 25 2.92 15.41 3.96
C LEU A 25 4.29 14.78 3.66
N HIS A 26 4.47 13.55 4.11
CA HIS A 26 5.64 12.73 3.80
C HIS A 26 5.20 11.31 3.50
N ILE A 27 5.95 10.66 2.59
CA ILE A 27 5.72 9.29 2.16
C ILE A 27 6.94 8.48 2.59
N HIS A 28 6.71 7.42 3.35
CA HIS A 28 7.74 6.44 3.68
C HIS A 28 7.91 5.51 2.49
N ILE A 29 9.15 5.33 2.02
CA ILE A 29 9.47 4.41 0.93
C ILE A 29 10.47 3.41 1.46
N ALA A 30 10.07 2.14 1.49
CA ALA A 30 10.90 1.03 1.93
C ALA A 30 10.39 -0.28 1.32
N CYS A 31 11.00 -1.40 1.67
CA CYS A 31 10.44 -2.69 1.29
C CYS A 31 9.18 -2.99 2.10
N LEU A 32 8.31 -3.84 1.57
CA LEU A 32 7.19 -4.41 2.32
C LEU A 32 7.71 -5.35 3.41
N GLY A 33 6.98 -5.44 4.52
CA GLY A 33 7.19 -6.53 5.47
C GLY A 33 6.91 -7.88 4.82
N ARG A 34 7.65 -8.94 5.18
CA ARG A 34 7.49 -10.28 4.58
C ARG A 34 6.06 -10.82 4.67
N GLY A 35 5.43 -10.67 5.84
CA GLY A 35 4.03 -11.09 6.05
C GLY A 35 3.04 -10.27 5.21
N VAL A 36 3.29 -8.97 5.07
CA VAL A 36 2.48 -8.06 4.23
C VAL A 36 2.59 -8.46 2.76
N HIS A 37 3.80 -8.67 2.25
CA HIS A 37 4.03 -9.11 0.88
C HIS A 37 3.34 -10.46 0.59
N ALA A 38 3.46 -11.43 1.50
CA ALA A 38 2.79 -12.72 1.35
C ALA A 38 1.25 -12.60 1.34
N ALA A 39 0.69 -11.78 2.24
CA ALA A 39 -0.75 -11.55 2.30
C ALA A 39 -1.28 -10.83 1.04
N LEU A 40 -0.53 -9.87 0.51
CA LEU A 40 -0.84 -9.22 -0.76
C LEU A 40 -0.82 -10.21 -1.92
N ALA A 41 0.25 -11.02 -2.05
CA ALA A 41 0.37 -12.01 -3.11
C ALA A 41 -0.76 -13.04 -3.09
N ALA A 42 -1.21 -13.46 -1.90
CA ALA A 42 -2.32 -14.39 -1.75
C ALA A 42 -3.70 -13.74 -2.01
N GLY A 43 -3.86 -12.47 -1.64
CA GLY A 43 -5.15 -11.77 -1.69
C GLY A 43 -5.46 -11.10 -3.04
N VAL A 44 -4.44 -10.59 -3.71
CA VAL A 44 -4.56 -9.85 -4.97
C VAL A 44 -5.34 -10.59 -6.08
N PRO A 45 -5.17 -11.91 -6.30
CA PRO A 45 -5.94 -12.63 -7.32
C PRO A 45 -7.47 -12.56 -7.13
N ALA A 46 -7.94 -12.27 -5.92
CA ALA A 46 -9.37 -12.12 -5.61
C ALA A 46 -9.89 -10.69 -5.80
N LEU A 47 -9.03 -9.71 -6.12
CA LEU A 47 -9.45 -8.32 -6.31
C LEU A 47 -10.09 -8.12 -7.69
N ALA A 48 -11.41 -7.98 -7.69
CA ALA A 48 -12.17 -7.48 -8.83
C ALA A 48 -11.80 -6.01 -9.14
N PRO A 49 -12.16 -5.49 -10.33
CA PRO A 49 -12.07 -4.05 -10.60
C PRO A 49 -12.81 -3.22 -9.55
N GLY A 50 -12.17 -2.18 -9.03
CA GLY A 50 -12.71 -1.31 -7.98
C GLY A 50 -12.23 -1.66 -6.57
N TRP A 51 -12.90 -1.09 -5.56
CA TRP A 51 -12.53 -1.29 -4.16
C TRP A 51 -13.13 -2.58 -3.60
N GLY A 52 -12.26 -3.50 -3.19
CA GLY A 52 -12.57 -4.68 -2.40
C GLY A 52 -11.99 -4.59 -0.98
N THR A 53 -11.85 -5.75 -0.33
CA THR A 53 -11.24 -5.86 1.00
C THR A 53 -10.16 -6.95 0.99
N LEU A 54 -8.99 -6.64 1.55
CA LEU A 54 -7.95 -7.62 1.87
C LEU A 54 -7.68 -7.62 3.37
N THR A 55 -7.34 -8.78 3.92
CA THR A 55 -6.90 -8.88 5.31
C THR A 55 -5.37 -8.94 5.37
N ILE A 56 -4.76 -7.96 6.02
CA ILE A 56 -3.32 -7.87 6.24
C ILE A 56 -3.06 -7.92 7.73
N GLU A 57 -2.23 -8.87 8.18
CA GLU A 57 -1.90 -9.06 9.60
C GLU A 57 -3.14 -9.13 10.52
N GLY A 58 -4.19 -9.82 10.05
CA GLY A 58 -5.44 -10.00 10.78
C GLY A 58 -6.36 -8.78 10.80
N ARG A 59 -6.08 -7.72 10.02
CA ARG A 59 -6.92 -6.53 9.93
C ARG A 59 -7.45 -6.31 8.51
N PRO A 60 -8.73 -5.91 8.36
CA PRO A 60 -9.28 -5.61 7.04
C PRO A 60 -8.79 -4.24 6.55
N TYR A 61 -8.40 -4.20 5.27
CA TYR A 61 -8.07 -3.00 4.53
C TYR A 61 -8.95 -2.93 3.29
N ARG A 62 -9.45 -1.73 2.98
CA ARG A 62 -9.97 -1.46 1.63
C ARG A 62 -8.82 -1.62 0.65
N ALA A 63 -9.04 -2.32 -0.44
CA ALA A 63 -8.00 -2.62 -1.40
C ALA A 63 -8.48 -2.38 -2.83
N THR A 64 -7.65 -1.80 -3.67
CA THR A 64 -7.89 -1.71 -5.12
C THR A 64 -6.58 -1.91 -5.87
N ARG A 65 -6.68 -2.25 -7.16
CA ARG A 65 -5.53 -2.44 -8.04
C ARG A 65 -5.46 -1.36 -9.12
N ILE A 66 -4.24 -0.99 -9.47
CA ILE A 66 -3.91 -0.12 -10.60
C ILE A 66 -3.00 -0.94 -11.51
N LEU A 67 -3.39 -1.20 -12.75
CA LEU A 67 -2.52 -1.87 -13.72
C LEU A 67 -1.58 -0.84 -14.37
N GLY A 68 -0.35 -1.25 -14.67
CA GLY A 68 0.68 -0.40 -15.26
C GLY A 68 2.01 -0.48 -14.51
N SER A 69 3.11 -0.31 -15.24
CA SER A 69 4.45 -0.21 -14.65
C SER A 69 4.59 1.02 -13.77
N GLU A 70 3.89 2.11 -14.10
CA GLU A 70 3.88 3.36 -13.34
C GLU A 70 2.50 3.60 -12.70
N LEU A 71 2.42 4.59 -11.81
CA LEU A 71 1.12 5.06 -11.29
C LEU A 71 0.41 6.01 -12.28
N ASP A 72 1.13 6.61 -13.23
CA ASP A 72 0.68 7.55 -14.28
C ASP A 72 -0.80 7.98 -14.23
N GLY A 73 -1.04 9.19 -13.73
CA GLY A 73 -2.37 9.79 -13.65
C GLY A 73 -3.22 9.32 -12.46
N HIS A 74 -2.82 8.25 -11.76
CA HIS A 74 -3.52 7.78 -10.57
C HIS A 74 -2.95 8.45 -9.31
N ASN A 75 -3.80 9.16 -8.59
CA ASN A 75 -3.48 9.70 -7.26
C ASN A 75 -4.20 8.84 -6.20
N PRO A 76 -3.48 7.96 -5.46
CA PRO A 76 -4.10 7.06 -4.49
C PRO A 76 -4.88 7.77 -3.36
N ILE A 77 -4.44 8.97 -2.95
CA ILE A 77 -5.14 9.77 -1.94
C ILE A 77 -6.49 10.22 -2.50
N ARG A 78 -6.51 10.71 -3.75
CA ARG A 78 -7.74 11.13 -4.43
C ARG A 78 -8.66 9.95 -4.72
N MET A 79 -8.11 8.82 -5.19
CA MET A 79 -8.88 7.58 -5.41
C MET A 79 -9.56 7.09 -4.14
N LEU A 80 -8.89 7.22 -2.98
CA LEU A 80 -9.49 6.92 -1.70
C LEU A 80 -10.60 7.93 -1.37
N ALA A 81 -10.34 9.23 -1.51
CA ALA A 81 -11.31 10.29 -1.26
C ALA A 81 -12.62 10.09 -2.05
N ASP A 82 -12.49 9.81 -3.35
CA ASP A 82 -13.60 9.62 -4.27
C ASP A 82 -14.43 8.35 -3.95
N ALA A 83 -13.83 7.38 -3.24
CA ALA A 83 -14.48 6.13 -2.85
C ALA A 83 -15.10 6.15 -1.45
N LEU A 84 -14.97 7.27 -0.72
CA LEU A 84 -15.52 7.47 0.62
C LEU A 84 -16.76 8.36 0.56
N VAL A 85 -17.54 8.34 1.65
CA VAL A 85 -18.65 9.28 1.80
C VAL A 85 -18.08 10.72 1.84
N PRO A 86 -18.66 11.67 1.10
CA PRO A 86 -18.22 13.07 1.14
C PRO A 86 -18.14 13.61 2.57
N GLY A 87 -17.05 14.32 2.88
CA GLY A 87 -16.79 14.84 4.23
C GLY A 87 -16.12 13.85 5.18
N THR A 88 -15.82 12.62 4.74
CA THR A 88 -14.98 11.69 5.53
C THR A 88 -13.60 12.30 5.75
N ASP A 89 -13.15 12.31 7.00
CA ASP A 89 -11.82 12.80 7.36
C ASP A 89 -10.72 11.83 6.91
N LEU A 90 -10.04 12.19 5.81
CA LEU A 90 -8.91 11.42 5.27
C LEU A 90 -7.71 11.38 6.21
N ALA A 91 -7.56 12.32 7.15
CA ALA A 91 -6.43 12.37 8.06
C ALA A 91 -6.37 11.17 9.04
N ARG A 92 -7.48 10.45 9.18
CA ARG A 92 -7.59 9.22 9.99
C ARG A 92 -7.12 7.96 9.27
N PHE A 93 -6.93 8.03 7.96
CA PHE A 93 -6.63 6.86 7.15
C PHE A 93 -5.13 6.59 7.08
N THR A 94 -4.82 5.32 7.27
CA THR A 94 -3.57 4.69 6.86
C THR A 94 -3.67 4.34 5.39
N LEU A 95 -2.65 4.67 4.59
CA LEU A 95 -2.61 4.35 3.16
C LEU A 95 -1.27 3.70 2.79
N LEU A 96 -1.31 2.57 2.09
CA LEU A 96 -0.14 1.89 1.53
C LEU A 96 -0.34 1.71 0.02
N VAL A 97 0.69 1.95 -0.76
CA VAL A 97 0.77 1.56 -2.17
C VAL A 97 1.90 0.53 -2.30
N ALA A 98 1.60 -0.66 -2.78
CA ALA A 98 2.54 -1.75 -2.93
C ALA A 98 2.75 -2.08 -4.42
N GLY A 99 4.00 -2.15 -4.86
CA GLY A 99 4.31 -2.68 -6.19
C GLY A 99 3.96 -4.17 -6.25
N MET A 100 3.34 -4.62 -7.34
CA MET A 100 2.92 -6.01 -7.53
C MET A 100 3.06 -6.41 -9.01
N ASP A 101 3.11 -7.72 -9.25
CA ASP A 101 2.92 -8.32 -10.56
C ASP A 101 1.61 -9.12 -10.54
N PHE A 102 0.65 -8.70 -11.37
CA PHE A 102 -0.63 -9.37 -11.56
C PHE A 102 -0.55 -10.33 -12.75
N ALA A 103 -1.55 -11.19 -12.91
CA ALA A 103 -1.62 -12.08 -14.06
C ALA A 103 -1.68 -11.30 -15.39
N GLU A 104 -2.27 -10.11 -15.38
CA GLU A 104 -2.38 -9.22 -16.54
C GLU A 104 -1.12 -8.37 -16.80
N GLY A 105 -0.14 -8.40 -15.89
CA GLY A 105 1.09 -7.61 -15.98
C GLY A 105 1.41 -6.83 -14.71
N PRO A 106 2.39 -5.92 -14.75
CA PRO A 106 2.79 -5.14 -13.58
C PRO A 106 1.65 -4.24 -13.13
N GLY A 107 1.48 -4.08 -11.82
CA GLY A 107 0.53 -3.10 -11.25
C GLY A 107 0.86 -2.70 -9.81
N TRP A 108 -0.04 -1.94 -9.19
CA TRP A 108 0.06 -1.49 -7.82
C TRP A 108 -1.18 -1.92 -7.06
N THR A 109 -1.02 -2.32 -5.80
CA THR A 109 -2.14 -2.48 -4.87
C THR A 109 -2.19 -1.28 -3.94
N VAL A 110 -3.33 -0.62 -3.83
CA VAL A 110 -3.58 0.44 -2.85
C VAL A 110 -4.38 -0.14 -1.71
N LEU A 111 -3.86 -0.04 -0.49
CA LEU A 111 -4.57 -0.38 0.75
C LEU A 111 -4.92 0.87 1.53
N ALA A 112 -6.10 0.89 2.13
CA ALA A 112 -6.52 1.95 3.04
C ALA A 112 -7.38 1.45 4.19
N ALA A 113 -7.15 1.96 5.39
CA ALA A 113 -7.97 1.67 6.55
C ALA A 113 -8.06 2.87 7.48
N ALA A 114 -9.27 3.21 7.91
CA ALA A 114 -9.49 4.20 8.97
C ALA A 114 -9.05 3.61 10.30
N ASP A 115 -8.46 4.44 11.16
CA ASP A 115 -8.10 4.09 12.53
C ASP A 115 -7.14 2.88 12.68
N ALA A 116 -6.51 2.44 11.58
CA ALA A 116 -5.44 1.45 11.58
C ALA A 116 -4.08 2.05 11.98
N PRO A 117 -3.13 1.28 12.55
CA PRO A 117 -1.78 1.76 12.83
C PRO A 117 -1.10 2.41 11.61
N GLY A 118 -0.06 3.19 11.84
CA GLY A 118 0.71 3.83 10.75
C GLY A 118 1.13 2.84 9.68
N ALA A 119 0.96 3.23 8.41
CA ALA A 119 1.27 2.41 7.23
C ALA A 119 2.74 2.03 7.19
N GLU A 120 3.64 2.85 7.77
CA GLU A 120 5.06 2.53 7.87
C GLU A 120 5.34 1.20 8.56
N ARG A 121 4.44 0.71 9.44
CA ARG A 121 4.59 -0.58 10.11
C ARG A 121 4.40 -1.77 9.17
N LEU A 122 3.77 -1.54 8.02
CA LEU A 122 3.63 -2.53 6.96
C LEU A 122 4.90 -2.63 6.10
N LEU A 123 5.88 -1.76 6.35
CA LEU A 123 7.17 -1.72 5.69
C LEU A 123 8.27 -2.36 6.57
N ASP A 124 9.32 -2.81 5.91
CA ASP A 124 10.58 -3.25 6.48
C ASP A 124 11.71 -2.35 5.95
N PRO A 125 12.16 -1.36 6.74
CA PRO A 125 13.31 -0.52 6.38
C PRO A 125 14.62 -1.30 6.23
N GLY A 126 14.74 -2.48 6.85
CA GLY A 126 15.88 -3.39 6.68
C GLY A 126 15.86 -4.13 5.34
N CYS A 127 14.74 -4.08 4.60
CA CYS A 127 14.60 -4.61 3.26
C CYS A 127 14.99 -6.09 3.09
N ALA A 128 14.56 -6.94 4.02
CA ALA A 128 14.82 -8.38 4.00
C ALA A 128 14.21 -9.13 2.80
N LEU A 129 13.27 -8.50 2.07
CA LEU A 129 12.73 -9.01 0.80
C LEU A 129 13.66 -8.76 -0.39
N ALA A 130 14.42 -7.67 -0.37
CA ALA A 130 15.31 -7.30 -1.47
C ALA A 130 16.71 -7.93 -1.33
N GLY A 131 17.07 -8.40 -0.13
CA GLY A 131 18.32 -9.09 0.14
C GLY A 131 18.30 -10.61 -0.07
N ALA A 132 17.17 -11.18 -0.51
CA ALA A 132 17.12 -12.58 -0.92
C ALA A 132 17.64 -12.69 -2.36
N PRO A 133 18.75 -13.43 -2.61
CA PRO A 133 19.19 -13.75 -3.96
C PRO A 133 18.17 -14.64 -4.71
#